data_AF-A0A0L0VZG5-F1
#
_entry.id   AF-A0A0L0VZG5-F1
#
_cell.length_a   1.000
_cell.length_b   1.000
_cell.length_c   1.000
_cell.angle_alpha   90.00
_cell.angle_beta   90.00
_cell.angle_gamma   90.00
#
_symmetry.space_group_name_H-M   'P 1'
#
loop_
_entity.id
_entity.type
_entity.pdbx_description
1 polymer ?
#
loop_
_entity_poly.entity_id
_entity_poly.type
_entity_poly.pdbx_seq_one_letter_code
_entity_poly.pdbx_strand_id
1 'polypeptide(L)'
;MLQSFEETQADIEQTFFIAVNAPHEPAVQPIDPDRETYATVIDRLTVVHNYLLSIHGTPNTSPEKSSIAKTQPSAQLKALADDTVKIYRQAVLDLFHLVQTPTNLPAPIYHIRLASNSCILQTLAYLRKYKLIPTDIEESIESTLKSPTGLEWIARETQKVFVPGSKYDNNFHRPFTVVEFLENHPQLVQYSHLFQDLPKKEQDFVLFKGLKIGIAKVSSLTHEKNGRDAVKISTAAKPYTDFMEKMETILLKEFEPGNHQKITVEDLSEVRQDVLNFKNFLMKPLMVPENEAIVQNQFKRYSFLILDFLQRKLGPNYMEKVGLSMKEHNTEEFQTFFAFMKSSGQMELWRTMFMDYGWFVMQKTVFKRPVPPKVWEETSGFLWGKLMEEIPNYQRLSHGPEEKLQQNSYIHGLKLYWDYESRILGEYLKDFLAMAHRDKDDTSDLPLAYRYLYLTE
;
A
#
# COMPACT_ATOMS: atom_id res chain seq x y z
N MET A 1 -20.32 7.64 -4.73
CA MET A 1 -19.79 9.01 -4.79
C MET A 1 -20.53 9.91 -3.81
N LEU A 2 -21.82 10.24 -4.01
CA LEU A 2 -22.61 11.08 -3.09
C LEU A 2 -22.51 10.62 -1.62
N GLN A 3 -22.78 9.33 -1.37
CA GLN A 3 -22.65 8.71 -0.05
C GLN A 3 -21.21 8.77 0.50
N SER A 4 -20.19 8.54 -0.34
CA SER A 4 -18.79 8.63 0.10
C SER A 4 -18.37 10.05 0.45
N PHE A 5 -18.93 11.06 -0.22
CA PHE A 5 -18.70 12.47 0.11
C PHE A 5 -19.35 12.84 1.45
N GLU A 6 -20.63 12.55 1.62
CA GLU A 6 -21.36 12.78 2.89
C GLU A 6 -20.67 12.07 4.07
N GLU A 7 -20.25 10.82 3.88
CA GLU A 7 -19.50 10.06 4.88
C GLU A 7 -18.13 10.66 5.19
N THR A 8 -17.41 11.20 4.19
CA THR A 8 -16.08 11.79 4.39
C THR A 8 -16.20 13.15 5.09
N GLN A 9 -17.17 13.96 4.67
CA GLN A 9 -17.48 15.24 5.31
C GLN A 9 -17.85 15.02 6.79
N ALA A 10 -18.74 14.06 7.07
CA ALA A 10 -19.14 13.75 8.44
C ALA A 10 -17.96 13.28 9.31
N ASP A 11 -17.03 12.48 8.78
CA ASP A 11 -15.83 12.03 9.51
C ASP A 11 -14.89 13.20 9.84
N ILE A 12 -14.65 14.08 8.85
CA ILE A 12 -13.80 15.26 9.02
C ILE A 12 -14.42 16.20 10.07
N GLU A 13 -15.71 16.53 9.94
CA GLU A 13 -16.44 17.41 10.84
C GLU A 13 -16.51 16.83 12.26
N GLN A 14 -16.85 15.54 12.41
CA GLN A 14 -16.90 14.88 13.71
C GLN A 14 -15.54 14.87 14.40
N THR A 15 -14.45 14.60 13.67
CA THR A 15 -13.13 14.56 14.29
C THR A 15 -12.66 15.95 14.72
N PHE A 16 -12.87 16.97 13.89
CA PHE A 16 -12.54 18.34 14.30
C PHE A 16 -13.42 18.82 15.45
N PHE A 17 -14.69 18.42 15.49
CA PHE A 17 -15.56 18.66 16.64
C PHE A 17 -15.00 18.02 17.92
N ILE A 18 -14.56 16.76 17.87
CA ILE A 18 -13.93 16.09 19.02
C ILE A 18 -12.64 16.81 19.43
N ALA A 19 -11.77 17.16 18.47
CA ALA A 19 -10.52 17.86 18.76
C ALA A 19 -10.76 19.22 19.43
N VAL A 20 -11.77 19.98 18.99
CA VAL A 20 -12.13 21.27 19.60
C VAL A 20 -12.68 21.09 21.03
N ASN A 21 -13.45 20.03 21.28
CA ASN A 21 -14.10 19.78 22.56
C ASN A 21 -13.27 18.94 23.55
N ALA A 22 -12.13 18.39 23.12
CA ALA A 22 -11.15 17.67 23.95
C ALA A 22 -9.75 18.32 23.87
N PRO A 23 -9.59 19.61 24.23
CA PRO A 23 -8.34 20.35 24.05
C PRO A 23 -7.18 19.79 24.91
N HIS A 24 -7.48 18.92 25.87
CA HIS A 24 -6.51 18.31 26.78
C HIS A 24 -6.04 16.92 26.34
N GLU A 25 -6.43 16.43 25.16
CA GLU A 25 -5.97 15.15 24.61
C GLU A 25 -5.02 15.37 23.41
N PRO A 26 -3.69 15.48 23.63
CA PRO A 26 -2.73 15.74 22.55
C PRO A 26 -2.75 14.69 21.43
N ALA A 27 -3.16 13.46 21.77
CA ALA A 27 -3.19 12.32 20.84
C ALA A 27 -4.20 12.49 19.69
N VAL A 28 -5.13 13.44 19.79
CA VAL A 28 -6.17 13.70 18.78
C VAL A 28 -6.18 15.14 18.28
N GLN A 29 -5.15 15.95 18.59
CA GLN A 29 -5.09 17.35 18.16
C GLN A 29 -4.42 17.49 16.78
N PRO A 30 -5.16 17.90 15.73
CA PRO A 30 -4.56 18.30 14.47
C PRO A 30 -3.97 19.71 14.59
N ILE A 31 -2.84 19.93 13.92
CA ILE A 31 -2.21 21.26 13.79
C ILE A 31 -2.98 22.14 12.79
N ASP A 32 -2.83 23.46 12.91
CA ASP A 32 -3.57 24.42 12.06
C ASP A 32 -3.43 24.18 10.54
N PRO A 33 -2.23 23.86 10.00
CA PRO A 33 -2.11 23.54 8.57
C PRO A 33 -2.94 22.34 8.12
N ASP A 34 -3.10 21.32 8.98
CA ASP A 34 -3.95 20.17 8.66
C ASP A 34 -5.42 20.60 8.65
N ARG A 35 -5.85 21.43 9.62
CA ARG A 35 -7.23 21.95 9.69
C ARG A 35 -7.59 22.73 8.42
N GLU A 36 -6.72 23.63 7.97
CA GLU A 36 -6.91 24.41 6.74
C GLU A 36 -6.97 23.50 5.50
N THR A 37 -6.11 22.48 5.44
CA THR A 37 -6.10 21.50 4.34
C THR A 37 -7.45 20.79 4.22
N TYR A 38 -7.97 20.24 5.33
CA TYR A 38 -9.22 19.49 5.29
C TYR A 38 -10.46 20.39 5.12
N ALA A 39 -10.44 21.63 5.61
CA ALA A 39 -11.46 22.62 5.28
C ALA A 39 -11.51 22.90 3.77
N THR A 40 -10.33 23.03 3.14
CA THR A 40 -10.22 23.22 1.70
C THR A 40 -10.69 21.98 0.93
N VAL A 41 -10.41 20.77 1.42
CA VAL A 41 -10.94 19.53 0.82
C VAL A 41 -12.46 19.52 0.79
N ILE A 42 -13.12 19.84 1.91
CA ILE A 42 -14.60 19.89 1.97
C ILE A 42 -15.15 20.92 0.98
N ASP A 43 -14.57 22.12 0.95
CA ASP A 43 -14.99 23.19 0.03
C ASP A 43 -14.88 22.75 -1.44
N ARG A 44 -13.74 22.20 -1.85
CA ARG A 44 -13.52 21.78 -3.25
C ARG A 44 -14.36 20.58 -3.65
N LEU A 45 -14.55 19.61 -2.77
CA LEU A 45 -15.46 18.49 -3.01
C LEU A 45 -16.91 19.00 -3.15
N THR A 46 -17.33 19.96 -2.33
CA THR A 46 -18.66 20.60 -2.40
C THR A 46 -18.87 21.28 -3.75
N VAL A 47 -17.88 22.05 -4.23
CA VAL A 47 -17.92 22.71 -5.55
C VAL A 47 -18.11 21.69 -6.66
N VAL A 48 -17.29 20.63 -6.69
CA VAL A 48 -17.38 19.57 -7.70
C VAL A 48 -18.72 18.86 -7.63
N HIS A 49 -19.19 18.54 -6.43
CA HIS A 49 -20.46 17.87 -6.22
C HIS A 49 -21.66 18.71 -6.68
N ASN A 50 -21.69 20.00 -6.34
CA ASN A 50 -22.75 20.92 -6.76
C ASN A 50 -22.79 21.06 -8.29
N TYR A 51 -21.62 21.10 -8.93
CA TYR A 51 -21.55 21.07 -10.40
C TYR A 51 -22.13 19.78 -10.98
N LEU A 52 -21.82 18.62 -10.40
CA LEU A 52 -22.42 17.34 -10.81
C LEU A 52 -23.93 17.30 -10.63
N LEU A 53 -24.45 17.82 -9.51
CA LEU A 53 -25.89 17.94 -9.27
C LEU A 53 -26.57 18.86 -10.28
N SER A 54 -25.90 19.93 -10.72
CA SER A 54 -26.43 20.82 -11.76
C SER A 54 -26.56 20.13 -13.13
N ILE A 55 -25.69 19.17 -13.44
CA ILE A 55 -25.71 18.39 -14.69
C ILE A 55 -26.77 17.28 -14.61
N HIS A 56 -26.80 16.55 -13.51
CA HIS A 56 -27.56 15.30 -13.40
C HIS A 56 -28.90 15.42 -12.65
N GLY A 57 -29.16 16.55 -11.99
CA GLY A 57 -30.30 16.70 -11.07
C GLY A 57 -30.08 15.96 -9.76
N THR A 58 -31.00 16.13 -8.80
CA THR A 58 -30.95 15.35 -7.54
C THR A 58 -31.47 13.93 -7.78
N PRO A 59 -30.91 12.90 -7.10
CA PRO A 59 -31.24 11.48 -7.33
C PRO A 59 -32.73 11.10 -7.24
N ASN A 60 -33.59 11.97 -6.69
CA ASN A 60 -35.02 11.75 -6.49
C ASN A 60 -35.93 12.66 -7.34
N THR A 61 -35.39 13.35 -8.35
CA THR A 61 -36.19 14.22 -9.23
C THR A 61 -36.41 13.58 -10.60
N SER A 62 -37.68 13.40 -10.98
CA SER A 62 -38.09 13.00 -12.34
C SER A 62 -37.43 13.94 -13.37
N PRO A 63 -36.94 13.42 -14.52
CA PRO A 63 -36.23 14.21 -15.54
C PRO A 63 -36.99 15.45 -16.02
N GLU A 64 -38.32 15.49 -15.83
CA GLU A 64 -39.19 16.59 -16.22
C GLU A 64 -39.12 17.83 -15.30
N LYS A 65 -38.37 17.78 -14.18
CA LYS A 65 -38.17 18.92 -13.26
C LYS A 65 -36.74 19.49 -13.25
N SER A 66 -35.88 19.05 -14.18
CA SER A 66 -34.56 19.63 -14.40
C SER A 66 -34.69 20.98 -15.12
N SER A 67 -34.68 22.07 -14.35
CA SER A 67 -34.88 23.44 -14.82
C SER A 67 -33.64 24.04 -15.51
N ILE A 68 -33.13 23.43 -16.59
CA ILE A 68 -32.09 24.08 -17.44
C ILE A 68 -32.46 24.03 -18.93
N ALA A 69 -33.73 23.81 -19.27
CA ALA A 69 -34.20 23.93 -20.65
C ALA A 69 -35.45 24.80 -20.75
N LYS A 70 -35.35 26.09 -20.39
CA LYS A 70 -36.28 27.16 -20.82
C LYS A 70 -35.84 28.54 -20.31
N THR A 71 -34.79 29.13 -20.89
CA THR A 71 -34.67 30.60 -20.96
C THR A 71 -33.60 31.04 -21.96
N GLN A 72 -33.90 32.11 -22.70
CA GLN A 72 -33.09 32.71 -23.77
C GLN A 72 -31.70 33.22 -23.29
N PRO A 73 -30.71 33.34 -24.18
CA PRO A 73 -29.33 33.64 -23.81
C PRO A 73 -29.12 35.14 -23.56
N SER A 74 -28.73 35.50 -22.32
CA SER A 74 -28.11 36.79 -22.02
C SER A 74 -26.59 36.61 -21.81
N ALA A 75 -25.79 37.63 -22.15
CA ALA A 75 -24.35 37.60 -21.96
C ALA A 75 -23.94 37.46 -20.47
N GLN A 76 -24.81 37.87 -19.54
CA GLN A 76 -24.62 37.70 -18.09
C GLN A 76 -24.82 36.25 -17.64
N LEU A 77 -25.74 35.50 -18.25
CA LEU A 77 -25.91 34.06 -18.00
C LEU A 77 -24.74 33.24 -18.55
N LYS A 78 -24.17 33.65 -19.70
CA LYS A 78 -22.91 33.08 -20.20
C LYS A 78 -21.75 33.38 -19.25
N ALA A 79 -21.58 34.62 -18.80
CA ALA A 79 -20.52 34.97 -17.85
C ALA A 79 -20.64 34.21 -16.51
N LEU A 80 -21.86 34.05 -15.96
CA LEU A 80 -22.09 33.24 -14.76
C LEU A 80 -21.78 31.75 -14.99
N ALA A 81 -22.14 31.23 -16.17
CA ALA A 81 -21.83 29.85 -16.54
C ALA A 81 -20.31 29.66 -16.74
N ASP A 82 -19.63 30.62 -17.36
CA ASP A 82 -18.19 30.63 -17.60
C ASP A 82 -17.41 30.71 -16.27
N ASP A 83 -17.86 31.55 -15.32
CA ASP A 83 -17.28 31.62 -13.97
C ASP A 83 -17.51 30.32 -13.19
N THR A 84 -18.69 29.72 -13.27
CA THR A 84 -19.00 28.43 -12.62
C THR A 84 -18.12 27.31 -13.18
N VAL A 85 -17.94 27.25 -14.51
CA VAL A 85 -17.06 26.28 -15.16
C VAL A 85 -15.61 26.52 -14.76
N LYS A 86 -15.15 27.78 -14.68
CA LYS A 86 -13.78 28.10 -14.23
C LYS A 86 -13.54 27.66 -12.79
N ILE A 87 -14.50 27.91 -11.89
CA ILE A 87 -14.45 27.48 -10.49
C ILE A 87 -14.41 25.96 -10.39
N TYR A 88 -15.25 25.25 -11.16
CA TYR A 88 -15.24 23.79 -11.23
C TYR A 88 -13.88 23.25 -11.70
N ARG A 89 -13.34 23.80 -12.79
CA ARG A 89 -12.03 23.42 -13.34
C ARG A 89 -10.92 23.58 -12.30
N GLN A 90 -10.90 24.70 -11.60
CA GLN A 90 -9.93 24.94 -10.53
C GLN A 90 -10.14 23.97 -9.37
N ALA A 91 -11.38 23.68 -8.98
CA ALA A 91 -11.66 22.73 -7.91
C ALA A 91 -11.16 21.31 -8.24
N VAL A 92 -11.29 20.85 -9.49
CA VAL A 92 -10.75 19.53 -9.91
C VAL A 92 -9.23 19.49 -9.77
N LEU A 93 -8.52 20.55 -10.21
CA LEU A 93 -7.07 20.66 -10.05
C LEU A 93 -6.67 20.73 -8.57
N ASP A 94 -7.36 21.55 -7.77
CA ASP A 94 -7.11 21.70 -6.35
C ASP A 94 -7.29 20.37 -5.62
N LEU A 95 -8.32 19.57 -5.94
CA LEU A 95 -8.49 18.23 -5.37
C LEU A 95 -7.29 17.33 -5.67
N PHE A 96 -6.79 17.34 -6.91
CA PHE A 96 -5.60 16.56 -7.26
C PHE A 96 -4.34 17.03 -6.50
N HIS A 97 -4.17 18.33 -6.29
CA HIS A 97 -3.08 18.83 -5.46
C HIS A 97 -3.26 18.46 -3.98
N LEU A 98 -4.47 18.60 -3.44
CA LEU A 98 -4.79 18.30 -2.04
C LEU A 98 -4.52 16.83 -1.69
N VAL A 99 -4.84 15.88 -2.58
CA VAL A 99 -4.54 14.46 -2.31
C VAL A 99 -3.03 14.16 -2.28
N GLN A 100 -2.23 15.02 -2.91
CA GLN A 100 -0.76 14.94 -2.87
C GLN A 100 -0.15 15.68 -1.67
N THR A 101 -0.91 16.54 -1.01
CA THR A 101 -0.46 17.32 0.15
C THR A 101 -0.18 16.40 1.35
N PRO A 102 1.03 16.45 1.92
CA PRO A 102 1.33 15.74 3.17
C PRO A 102 0.59 16.38 4.34
N THR A 103 0.12 15.56 5.27
CA THR A 103 -0.53 15.98 6.52
C THR A 103 0.19 15.32 7.69
N ASN A 104 0.23 15.98 8.85
CA ASN A 104 0.92 15.51 10.04
C ASN A 104 -0.04 15.01 11.13
N LEU A 105 -1.15 14.41 10.69
CA LEU A 105 -2.17 13.87 11.58
C LEU A 105 -1.59 12.81 12.54
N PRO A 106 -1.86 12.91 13.85
CA PRO A 106 -1.58 11.84 14.82
C PRO A 106 -2.20 10.51 14.43
N ALA A 107 -1.55 9.41 14.81
CA ALA A 107 -1.97 8.05 14.46
C ALA A 107 -3.46 7.76 14.77
N PRO A 108 -4.03 8.12 15.95
CA PRO A 108 -5.43 7.85 16.26
C PRO A 108 -6.42 8.45 15.26
N ILE A 109 -6.10 9.61 14.70
CA ILE A 109 -6.96 10.34 13.74
C ILE A 109 -6.48 10.22 12.28
N TYR A 110 -5.45 9.42 12.02
CA TYR A 110 -4.87 9.26 10.68
C TYR A 110 -5.87 8.69 9.66
N HIS A 111 -6.88 7.97 10.12
CA HIS A 111 -7.96 7.43 9.28
C HIS A 111 -8.71 8.50 8.47
N ILE A 112 -8.71 9.77 8.92
CA ILE A 112 -9.28 10.91 8.18
C ILE A 112 -8.53 11.14 6.88
N ARG A 113 -7.19 11.10 6.89
CA ARG A 113 -6.39 11.22 5.68
C ARG A 113 -6.77 10.14 4.67
N LEU A 114 -6.93 8.90 5.16
CA LEU A 114 -7.29 7.76 4.31
C LEU A 114 -8.68 7.93 3.69
N ALA A 115 -9.67 8.34 4.49
CA ALA A 115 -11.03 8.59 4.02
C ALA A 115 -11.06 9.75 2.99
N SER A 116 -10.38 10.85 3.32
CA SER A 116 -10.29 12.05 2.49
C SER A 116 -9.63 11.75 1.14
N ASN A 117 -8.45 11.11 1.15
CA ASN A 117 -7.76 10.71 -0.07
C ASN A 117 -8.60 9.75 -0.91
N SER A 118 -9.26 8.77 -0.26
CA SER A 118 -10.16 7.84 -0.96
C SER A 118 -11.31 8.58 -1.63
N CYS A 119 -11.95 9.52 -0.95
CA CYS A 119 -13.05 10.32 -1.50
C CYS A 119 -12.61 11.16 -2.70
N ILE A 120 -11.47 11.84 -2.59
CA ILE A 120 -10.89 12.63 -3.68
C ILE A 120 -10.62 11.74 -4.90
N LEU A 121 -9.91 10.63 -4.72
CA LEU A 121 -9.57 9.72 -5.82
C LEU A 121 -10.79 9.08 -6.47
N GLN A 122 -11.80 8.69 -5.68
CA GLN A 122 -13.08 8.21 -6.21
C GLN A 122 -13.80 9.27 -7.04
N THR A 123 -13.75 10.52 -6.58
CA THR A 123 -14.35 11.66 -7.29
C THR A 123 -13.63 11.87 -8.61
N LEU A 124 -12.30 11.95 -8.62
CA LEU A 124 -11.50 12.10 -9.84
C LEU A 124 -11.72 10.93 -10.82
N ALA A 125 -11.76 9.69 -10.33
CA ALA A 125 -12.04 8.51 -11.14
C ALA A 125 -13.44 8.54 -11.76
N TYR A 126 -14.45 8.98 -10.99
CA TYR A 126 -15.81 9.18 -11.50
C TYR A 126 -15.82 10.24 -12.61
N LEU A 127 -15.23 11.42 -12.36
CA LEU A 127 -15.18 12.50 -13.35
C LEU A 127 -14.49 12.04 -14.63
N ARG A 128 -13.39 11.28 -14.52
CA ARG A 128 -12.68 10.71 -15.66
C ARG A 128 -13.56 9.74 -16.45
N LYS A 129 -14.20 8.78 -15.77
CA LYS A 129 -15.07 7.76 -16.39
C LYS A 129 -16.18 8.38 -17.23
N TYR A 130 -16.74 9.51 -16.80
CA TYR A 130 -17.82 10.20 -17.50
C TYR A 130 -17.34 11.36 -18.38
N LYS A 131 -16.02 11.51 -18.59
CA LYS A 131 -15.41 12.57 -19.41
C LYS A 131 -15.81 13.99 -18.96
N LEU A 132 -15.90 14.18 -17.65
CA LEU A 132 -16.27 15.45 -17.02
C LEU A 132 -15.04 16.28 -16.62
N ILE A 133 -13.84 15.67 -16.64
CA ILE A 133 -12.57 16.40 -16.54
C ILE A 133 -12.26 17.00 -17.92
N PRO A 134 -11.94 18.30 -18.02
CA PRO A 134 -11.45 18.85 -19.27
C PRO A 134 -10.14 18.21 -19.71
N THR A 135 -9.97 18.02 -21.02
CA THR A 135 -8.84 17.29 -21.61
C THR A 135 -7.48 17.81 -21.17
N ASP A 136 -7.28 19.13 -21.11
CA ASP A 136 -6.02 19.73 -20.70
C ASP A 136 -5.66 19.44 -19.23
N ILE A 137 -6.68 19.39 -18.36
CA ILE A 137 -6.52 19.03 -16.95
C ILE A 137 -6.25 17.53 -16.81
N GLU A 138 -7.00 16.70 -17.54
CA GLU A 138 -6.81 15.24 -17.52
C GLU A 138 -5.40 14.86 -17.98
N GLU A 139 -4.92 15.43 -19.08
CA GLU A 139 -3.55 15.21 -19.58
C GLU A 139 -2.49 15.65 -18.57
N SER A 140 -2.70 16.79 -17.90
CA SER A 140 -1.80 17.28 -16.85
C SER A 140 -1.75 16.33 -15.64
N ILE A 141 -2.91 15.85 -15.19
CA ILE A 141 -3.01 14.88 -14.08
C ILE A 141 -2.32 13.56 -14.47
N GLU A 142 -2.61 13.05 -15.66
CA GLU A 142 -2.03 11.79 -16.16
C GLU A 142 -0.51 11.89 -16.32
N SER A 143 -0.02 12.98 -16.91
CA SER A 143 1.41 13.26 -17.02
C SER A 143 2.09 13.33 -15.64
N THR A 144 1.42 13.95 -14.65
CA THR A 144 1.95 14.03 -13.29
C THR A 144 2.03 12.65 -12.64
N LEU A 145 0.96 11.86 -12.73
CA LEU A 145 0.89 10.51 -12.15
C LEU A 145 1.91 9.54 -12.76
N LYS A 146 2.26 9.70 -14.04
CA LYS A 146 3.26 8.90 -14.74
C LYS A 146 4.69 9.40 -14.58
N SER A 147 4.89 10.59 -14.03
CA SER A 147 6.22 11.14 -13.75
C SER A 147 6.91 10.38 -12.59
N PRO A 148 8.25 10.33 -12.52
CA PRO A 148 8.95 9.70 -11.41
C PRO A 148 8.48 10.18 -10.02
N THR A 149 8.19 11.47 -9.87
CA THR A 149 7.67 12.06 -8.63
C THR A 149 6.26 11.58 -8.31
N GLY A 150 5.39 11.45 -9.32
CA GLY A 150 4.05 10.89 -9.15
C GLY A 150 4.07 9.42 -8.75
N LEU A 151 4.93 8.62 -9.38
CA LEU A 151 5.11 7.20 -9.05
C LEU A 151 5.68 7.02 -7.64
N GLU A 152 6.63 7.86 -7.23
CA GLU A 152 7.13 7.87 -5.85
C GLU A 152 6.03 8.28 -4.85
N TRP A 153 5.16 9.22 -5.20
CA TRP A 153 4.00 9.56 -4.37
C TRP A 153 3.08 8.35 -4.18
N ILE A 154 2.72 7.61 -5.25
CA ILE A 154 1.92 6.38 -5.14
C ILE A 154 2.60 5.37 -4.21
N ALA A 155 3.90 5.12 -4.42
CA ALA A 155 4.68 4.22 -3.58
C ALA A 155 4.66 4.65 -2.11
N ARG A 156 4.81 5.94 -1.84
CA ARG A 156 4.78 6.48 -0.48
C ARG A 156 3.42 6.35 0.18
N GLU A 157 2.34 6.69 -0.52
CA GLU A 157 1.00 6.62 0.07
C GLU A 157 0.58 5.18 0.36
N THR A 158 0.92 4.21 -0.49
CA THR A 158 0.66 2.78 -0.22
C THR A 158 1.43 2.24 0.99
N GLN A 159 2.58 2.82 1.34
CA GLN A 159 3.30 2.50 2.58
C GLN A 159 2.74 3.27 3.80
N LYS A 160 2.25 4.49 3.60
CA LYS A 160 1.77 5.38 4.67
C LYS A 160 0.38 5.02 5.19
N VAL A 161 -0.38 4.18 4.48
CA VAL A 161 -1.65 3.66 4.99
C VAL A 161 -1.48 2.90 6.32
N PHE A 162 -0.32 2.26 6.50
CA PHE A 162 -0.02 1.36 7.61
C PHE A 162 0.66 2.11 8.77
N VAL A 163 -0.13 2.85 9.54
CA VAL A 163 0.36 3.67 10.65
C VAL A 163 0.17 2.95 11.99
N PRO A 164 1.27 2.67 12.74
CA PRO A 164 1.18 2.11 14.08
C PRO A 164 0.38 3.00 15.03
N GLY A 165 -0.47 2.41 15.87
CA GLY A 165 -1.36 3.12 16.78
C GLY A 165 -2.55 3.81 16.09
N SER A 166 -2.73 3.60 14.79
CA SER A 166 -3.95 4.03 14.12
C SER A 166 -5.12 3.11 14.42
N LYS A 167 -6.32 3.58 14.13
CA LYS A 167 -7.56 2.81 14.29
C LYS A 167 -7.52 1.45 13.58
N TYR A 168 -6.85 1.35 12.43
CA TYR A 168 -6.78 0.11 11.66
C TYR A 168 -5.57 -0.75 12.05
N ASP A 169 -4.71 -0.28 12.95
CA ASP A 169 -3.53 -1.01 13.40
C ASP A 169 -3.91 -2.30 14.12
N ASN A 170 -3.21 -3.38 13.76
CA ASN A 170 -3.30 -4.71 14.36
C ASN A 170 -2.04 -5.53 14.03
N ASN A 171 -1.94 -6.74 14.58
CA ASN A 171 -0.79 -7.64 14.38
C ASN A 171 -0.46 -7.94 12.90
N PHE A 172 -1.43 -7.81 12.00
CA PHE A 172 -1.29 -8.07 10.57
C PHE A 172 -1.20 -6.78 9.74
N HIS A 173 -1.36 -5.60 10.35
CA HIS A 173 -1.41 -4.32 9.65
C HIS A 173 -0.02 -3.81 9.25
N ARG A 174 0.50 -4.33 8.13
CA ARG A 174 1.84 -3.95 7.62
C ARG A 174 1.90 -3.97 6.10
N PRO A 175 2.70 -3.09 5.48
CA PRO A 175 2.77 -3.00 4.04
C PRO A 175 3.63 -4.11 3.41
N PHE A 176 3.26 -4.52 2.20
CA PHE A 176 4.09 -5.33 1.31
C PHE A 176 4.32 -4.59 -0.01
N THR A 177 5.43 -4.91 -0.67
CA THR A 177 5.85 -4.27 -1.94
C THR A 177 5.75 -5.26 -3.08
N VAL A 178 4.57 -5.87 -3.22
CA VAL A 178 4.21 -6.86 -4.26
C VAL A 178 2.88 -6.50 -4.89
N VAL A 179 2.67 -6.94 -6.14
CA VAL A 179 1.50 -6.57 -6.96
C VAL A 179 0.21 -7.00 -6.27
N GLU A 180 0.17 -8.26 -5.84
CA GLU A 180 -1.00 -8.90 -5.24
C GLU A 180 -1.44 -8.17 -3.97
N PHE A 181 -0.51 -7.60 -3.20
CA PHE A 181 -0.84 -6.79 -2.03
C PHE A 181 -1.50 -5.46 -2.42
N LEU A 182 -0.86 -4.71 -3.33
CA LEU A 182 -1.36 -3.40 -3.74
C LEU A 182 -2.74 -3.50 -4.41
N GLU A 183 -2.98 -4.58 -5.14
CA GLU A 183 -4.22 -4.78 -5.88
C GLU A 183 -5.39 -5.26 -5.00
N ASN A 184 -5.11 -5.96 -3.90
CA ASN A 184 -6.16 -6.66 -3.14
C ASN A 184 -6.34 -6.14 -1.71
N HIS A 185 -5.45 -5.29 -1.20
CA HIS A 185 -5.58 -4.79 0.17
C HIS A 185 -6.78 -3.83 0.32
N PRO A 186 -7.68 -4.04 1.29
CA PRO A 186 -8.95 -3.30 1.42
C PRO A 186 -8.77 -1.79 1.64
N GLN A 187 -7.70 -1.37 2.30
CA GLN A 187 -7.39 0.05 2.51
C GLN A 187 -6.63 0.69 1.34
N LEU A 188 -6.22 -0.08 0.34
CA LEU A 188 -5.48 0.41 -0.83
C LEU A 188 -6.32 0.53 -2.08
N VAL A 189 -7.62 0.22 -2.06
CA VAL A 189 -8.51 0.16 -3.25
C VAL A 189 -8.34 1.35 -4.22
N GLN A 190 -8.27 2.58 -3.73
CA GLN A 190 -8.11 3.73 -4.64
C GLN A 190 -6.71 3.85 -5.21
N TYR A 191 -5.68 3.47 -4.46
CA TYR A 191 -4.31 3.39 -4.97
C TYR A 191 -4.11 2.18 -5.89
N SER A 192 -4.86 1.10 -5.69
CA SER A 192 -4.91 -0.06 -6.59
C SER A 192 -5.37 0.37 -7.98
N HIS A 193 -6.45 1.14 -8.10
CA HIS A 193 -6.91 1.64 -9.39
C HIS A 193 -5.84 2.49 -10.10
N LEU A 194 -5.20 3.40 -9.36
CA LEU A 194 -4.09 4.20 -9.91
C LEU A 194 -2.94 3.30 -10.38
N PHE A 195 -2.58 2.28 -9.58
CA PHE A 195 -1.49 1.36 -9.89
C PHE A 195 -1.81 0.46 -11.10
N GLN A 196 -3.03 -0.07 -11.19
CA GLN A 196 -3.45 -0.95 -12.28
C GLN A 196 -3.51 -0.22 -13.62
N ASP A 197 -3.85 1.07 -13.62
CA ASP A 197 -3.86 1.92 -14.82
C ASP A 197 -2.44 2.26 -15.34
N LEU A 198 -1.39 2.02 -14.54
CA LEU A 198 -0.02 2.26 -14.95
C LEU A 198 0.50 1.15 -15.89
N PRO A 199 1.29 1.49 -16.91
CA PRO A 199 2.01 0.48 -17.67
C PRO A 199 3.04 -0.24 -16.79
N LYS A 200 3.51 -1.41 -17.27
CA LYS A 200 4.38 -2.31 -16.53
C LYS A 200 5.64 -1.64 -15.97
N LYS A 201 6.27 -0.76 -16.75
CA LYS A 201 7.49 -0.04 -16.35
C LYS A 201 7.23 0.83 -15.11
N GLU A 202 6.15 1.61 -15.15
CA GLU A 202 5.71 2.50 -14.09
C GLU A 202 5.30 1.73 -12.83
N GLN A 203 4.55 0.62 -12.98
CA GLN A 203 4.23 -0.29 -11.88
C GLN A 203 5.50 -0.84 -11.21
N ASP A 204 6.50 -1.21 -12.01
CA ASP A 204 7.75 -1.73 -11.48
C ASP A 204 8.52 -0.67 -10.69
N PHE A 205 8.48 0.59 -11.13
CA PHE A 205 9.08 1.70 -10.42
C PHE A 205 8.36 2.00 -9.09
N VAL A 206 7.03 1.92 -9.04
CA VAL A 206 6.25 2.07 -7.79
C VAL A 206 6.66 1.01 -6.76
N LEU A 207 6.75 -0.26 -7.17
CA LEU A 207 7.14 -1.35 -6.27
C LEU A 207 8.59 -1.21 -5.79
N PHE A 208 9.49 -0.78 -6.68
CA PHE A 208 10.87 -0.45 -6.35
C PHE A 208 10.95 0.65 -5.28
N LYS A 209 10.23 1.76 -5.48
CA LYS A 209 10.17 2.87 -4.53
C LYS A 209 9.57 2.43 -3.18
N GLY A 210 8.55 1.58 -3.21
CA GLY A 210 7.98 0.99 -1.99
C GLY A 210 9.03 0.19 -1.21
N LEU A 211 9.81 -0.65 -1.90
CA LEU A 211 10.89 -1.43 -1.29
C LEU A 211 11.99 -0.52 -0.72
N LYS A 212 12.35 0.55 -1.44
CA LYS A 212 13.33 1.55 -0.98
C LYS A 212 12.88 2.21 0.32
N ILE A 213 11.62 2.63 0.39
CA ILE A 213 11.01 3.23 1.59
C ILE A 213 11.03 2.23 2.76
N GLY A 214 10.70 0.95 2.51
CA GLY A 214 10.73 -0.10 3.52
C GLY A 214 12.12 -0.33 4.12
N ILE A 215 13.15 -0.39 3.27
CA ILE A 215 14.56 -0.56 3.70
C ILE A 215 15.02 0.65 4.52
N ALA A 216 14.72 1.88 4.06
CA ALA A 216 15.12 3.11 4.74
C ALA A 216 14.53 3.23 6.16
N LYS A 217 13.34 2.67 6.39
CA LYS A 217 12.65 2.69 7.69
C LYS A 217 13.13 1.63 8.68
N VAL A 218 13.98 0.68 8.27
CA VAL A 218 14.34 -0.45 9.15
C VAL A 218 15.05 0.02 10.43
N SER A 219 15.88 1.07 10.34
CA SER A 219 16.63 1.57 11.50
C SER A 219 15.71 2.20 12.53
N SER A 220 14.76 3.05 12.12
CA SER A 220 13.83 3.68 13.05
C SER A 220 12.89 2.64 13.67
N LEU A 221 12.31 1.76 12.86
CA LEU A 221 11.38 0.73 13.35
C LEU A 221 12.04 -0.25 14.33
N THR A 222 13.26 -0.70 14.05
CA THR A 222 13.94 -1.68 14.90
C THR A 222 14.56 -1.03 16.14
N HIS A 223 14.95 0.24 16.09
CA HIS A 223 15.36 1.01 17.27
C HIS A 223 14.17 1.28 18.20
N GLU A 224 13.07 1.82 17.67
CA GLU A 224 11.87 2.18 18.44
C GLU A 224 11.21 0.97 19.11
N LYS A 225 11.14 -0.17 18.41
CA LYS A 225 10.49 -1.38 18.95
C LYS A 225 11.35 -2.14 19.94
N ASN A 226 12.67 -2.22 19.71
CA ASN A 226 13.53 -3.19 20.42
C ASN A 226 14.68 -2.54 21.21
N GLY A 227 14.76 -1.21 21.26
CA GLY A 227 15.83 -0.48 21.96
C GLY A 227 17.24 -0.75 21.41
N ARG A 228 17.34 -1.27 20.19
CA ARG A 228 18.61 -1.71 19.58
C ARG A 228 19.43 -0.54 19.07
N ASP A 229 20.75 -0.70 19.03
CA ASP A 229 21.68 0.36 18.59
C ASP A 229 21.41 0.80 17.12
N ALA A 230 20.89 2.02 16.98
CA ALA A 230 20.54 2.61 15.69
C ALA A 230 21.76 2.77 14.76
N VAL A 231 22.96 2.98 15.31
CA VAL A 231 24.20 3.14 14.52
C VAL A 231 24.59 1.81 13.89
N LYS A 232 24.50 0.71 14.65
CA LYS A 232 24.77 -0.64 14.13
C LYS A 232 23.77 -1.03 13.04
N ILE A 233 22.48 -0.76 13.25
CA ILE A 233 21.44 -1.09 12.26
C ILE A 233 21.64 -0.26 10.98
N SER A 234 21.92 1.04 11.12
CA SER A 234 22.21 1.92 9.97
C SER A 234 23.43 1.45 9.19
N THR A 235 24.48 0.99 9.89
CA THR A 235 25.68 0.44 9.25
C THR A 235 25.36 -0.84 8.47
N ALA A 236 24.55 -1.74 9.04
CA ALA A 236 24.13 -2.96 8.38
C ALA A 236 23.17 -2.71 7.19
N ALA A 237 22.38 -1.62 7.24
CA ALA A 237 21.48 -1.22 6.17
C ALA A 237 22.22 -0.58 4.98
N LYS A 238 23.42 -0.02 5.20
CA LYS A 238 24.16 0.75 4.20
C LYS A 238 24.34 0.05 2.83
N PRO A 239 24.72 -1.24 2.74
CA PRO A 239 24.83 -1.91 1.45
C PRO A 239 23.50 -1.96 0.68
N TYR A 240 22.38 -2.05 1.39
CA TYR A 240 21.05 -2.07 0.80
C TYR A 240 20.64 -0.68 0.33
N THR A 241 20.84 0.36 1.16
CA THR A 241 20.53 1.74 0.75
C THR A 241 21.39 2.18 -0.43
N ASP A 242 22.70 1.88 -0.40
CA ASP A 242 23.62 2.22 -1.49
C ASP A 242 23.21 1.51 -2.80
N PHE A 243 22.80 0.23 -2.74
CA PHE A 243 22.22 -0.47 -3.90
C PHE A 243 20.95 0.20 -4.42
N MET A 244 20.02 0.58 -3.53
CA MET A 244 18.77 1.23 -3.94
C MET A 244 19.03 2.59 -4.61
N GLU A 245 20.04 3.36 -4.19
CA GLU A 245 20.40 4.61 -4.89
C GLU A 245 20.95 4.37 -6.30
N LYS A 246 21.86 3.39 -6.45
CA LYS A 246 22.39 3.00 -7.78
C LYS A 246 21.28 2.50 -8.70
N MET A 247 20.45 1.59 -8.21
CA MET A 247 19.37 1.00 -8.98
C MET A 247 18.31 2.05 -9.35
N GLU A 248 18.03 3.02 -8.47
CA GLU A 248 17.14 4.13 -8.81
C GLU A 248 17.68 4.94 -9.99
N THR A 249 18.97 5.28 -9.95
CA THR A 249 19.65 6.01 -11.04
C THR A 249 19.53 5.27 -12.36
N ILE A 250 19.70 3.94 -12.35
CA ILE A 250 19.54 3.08 -13.53
C ILE A 250 18.09 3.09 -14.03
N LEU A 251 17.10 2.94 -13.14
CA LEU A 251 15.69 2.89 -13.50
C LEU A 251 15.17 4.24 -14.03
N LEU A 252 15.71 5.36 -13.54
CA LEU A 252 15.31 6.71 -13.97
C LEU A 252 15.66 6.98 -15.44
N LYS A 253 16.67 6.31 -16.01
CA LYS A 253 17.01 6.40 -17.45
C LYS A 253 15.83 6.01 -18.36
N GLU A 254 14.96 5.10 -17.90
CA GLU A 254 13.76 4.70 -18.66
C GLU A 254 12.68 5.80 -18.73
N PHE A 255 12.88 6.93 -18.04
CA PHE A 255 11.97 8.08 -17.97
C PHE A 255 12.56 9.35 -18.61
N GLU A 256 13.80 9.31 -19.11
CA GLU A 256 14.44 10.47 -19.75
C GLU A 256 13.82 10.77 -21.14
N PRO A 257 13.67 12.06 -21.51
CA PRO A 257 13.11 12.46 -22.80
C PRO A 257 14.11 12.22 -23.95
N GLY A 258 13.72 11.39 -24.91
CA GLY A 258 14.51 11.06 -26.11
C GLY A 258 14.76 9.56 -26.21
N ASN A 259 14.34 8.94 -27.32
CA ASN A 259 14.47 7.52 -27.69
C ASN A 259 14.78 6.56 -26.53
N HIS A 260 13.70 6.05 -25.89
CA HIS A 260 13.65 4.84 -25.05
C HIS A 260 15.02 4.25 -24.67
N GLN A 261 15.79 4.95 -23.82
CA GLN A 261 17.05 4.39 -23.33
C GLN A 261 16.69 3.14 -22.53
N LYS A 262 16.86 1.99 -23.18
CA LYS A 262 16.76 0.70 -22.52
C LYS A 262 17.94 0.62 -21.58
N ILE A 263 17.67 0.25 -20.33
CA ILE A 263 18.71 -0.13 -19.37
C ILE A 263 19.69 -1.07 -20.06
N THR A 264 20.96 -0.68 -20.13
CA THR A 264 22.00 -1.47 -20.80
C THR A 264 22.63 -2.47 -19.85
N VAL A 265 23.46 -3.36 -20.40
CA VAL A 265 24.25 -4.29 -19.59
C VAL A 265 25.30 -3.54 -18.76
N GLU A 266 25.87 -2.47 -19.33
CA GLU A 266 26.83 -1.59 -18.65
C GLU A 266 26.19 -0.92 -17.43
N ASP A 267 24.95 -0.42 -17.57
CA ASP A 267 24.20 0.14 -16.44
C ASP A 267 24.05 -0.88 -15.30
N LEU A 268 23.61 -2.10 -15.64
CA LEU A 268 23.38 -3.16 -14.65
C LEU A 268 24.68 -3.72 -14.06
N SER A 269 25.82 -3.53 -14.73
CA SER A 269 27.11 -3.97 -14.21
C SER A 269 27.52 -3.22 -12.93
N GLU A 270 27.03 -1.99 -12.73
CA GLU A 270 27.29 -1.18 -11.54
C GLU A 270 26.76 -1.82 -10.25
N VAL A 271 25.70 -2.63 -10.37
CA VAL A 271 25.07 -3.33 -9.23
C VAL A 271 25.44 -4.81 -9.17
N ARG A 272 26.29 -5.31 -10.07
CA ARG A 272 26.69 -6.73 -10.15
C ARG A 272 27.16 -7.28 -8.81
N GLN A 273 28.09 -6.58 -8.16
CA GLN A 273 28.69 -7.02 -6.92
C GLN A 273 27.68 -7.02 -5.75
N ASP A 274 26.78 -6.05 -5.73
CA ASP A 274 25.73 -5.95 -4.71
C ASP A 274 24.76 -7.13 -4.83
N VAL A 275 24.32 -7.46 -6.05
CA VAL A 275 23.46 -8.63 -6.32
C VAL A 275 24.14 -9.94 -5.89
N LEU A 276 25.42 -10.10 -6.20
CA LEU A 276 26.19 -11.28 -5.76
C LEU A 276 26.28 -11.34 -4.23
N ASN A 277 26.48 -10.20 -3.57
CA ASN A 277 26.54 -10.12 -2.11
C ASN A 277 25.20 -10.49 -1.47
N PHE A 278 24.07 -9.99 -1.97
CA PHE A 278 22.74 -10.34 -1.47
C PHE A 278 22.41 -11.82 -1.66
N LYS A 279 22.73 -12.37 -2.84
CA LYS A 279 22.61 -13.82 -3.09
C LYS A 279 23.42 -14.60 -2.05
N ASN A 280 24.71 -14.29 -1.92
CA ASN A 280 25.61 -15.03 -1.03
C ASN A 280 25.19 -14.89 0.45
N PHE A 281 24.72 -13.71 0.85
CA PHE A 281 24.24 -13.46 2.20
C PHE A 281 22.98 -14.26 2.51
N LEU A 282 22.03 -14.36 1.57
CA LEU A 282 20.83 -15.19 1.71
C LEU A 282 21.21 -16.67 1.95
N MET A 283 22.16 -17.18 1.16
CA MET A 283 22.62 -18.57 1.19
C MET A 283 23.48 -18.92 2.43
N LYS A 284 24.20 -17.95 3.01
CA LYS A 284 25.08 -18.21 4.16
C LYS A 284 24.27 -18.56 5.42
N PRO A 285 24.66 -19.59 6.19
CA PRO A 285 24.07 -19.88 7.51
C PRO A 285 24.23 -18.69 8.46
N LEU A 286 23.22 -18.45 9.33
CA LEU A 286 23.31 -17.44 10.38
C LEU A 286 23.96 -18.06 11.62
N MET A 287 25.11 -17.52 12.02
CA MET A 287 25.77 -17.78 13.30
C MET A 287 25.92 -16.45 14.04
N VAL A 288 24.82 -15.95 14.59
CA VAL A 288 24.79 -14.72 15.38
C VAL A 288 24.05 -14.97 16.69
N PRO A 289 24.40 -14.24 17.76
CA PRO A 289 23.60 -14.25 18.99
C PRO A 289 22.11 -13.95 18.69
N GLU A 290 21.19 -14.52 19.46
CA GLU A 290 19.73 -14.34 19.26
C GLU A 290 19.33 -12.86 19.22
N ASN A 291 19.97 -12.04 20.05
CA ASN A 291 19.78 -10.60 20.09
C ASN A 291 20.30 -9.85 18.85
N GLU A 292 20.89 -10.52 17.85
CA GLU A 292 21.26 -9.96 16.54
C GLU A 292 20.49 -10.65 15.40
N ALA A 293 19.91 -11.84 15.65
CA ALA A 293 19.22 -12.66 14.66
C ALA A 293 18.03 -11.95 13.99
N ILE A 294 17.21 -11.18 14.74
CA ILE A 294 16.07 -10.43 14.19
C ILE A 294 16.51 -9.48 13.06
N VAL A 295 17.55 -8.68 13.33
CA VAL A 295 18.07 -7.70 12.38
C VAL A 295 18.64 -8.41 11.14
N GLN A 296 19.38 -9.51 11.35
CA GLN A 296 19.90 -10.31 10.25
C GLN A 296 18.79 -10.96 9.41
N ASN A 297 17.71 -11.44 10.04
CA ASN A 297 16.55 -12.01 9.37
C ASN A 297 15.82 -10.97 8.51
N GLN A 298 15.70 -9.73 9.00
CA GLN A 298 15.17 -8.61 8.20
C GLN A 298 16.03 -8.35 6.96
N PHE A 299 17.35 -8.31 7.11
CA PHE A 299 18.25 -8.11 5.97
C PHE A 299 18.27 -9.29 4.99
N LYS A 300 18.07 -10.53 5.46
CA LYS A 300 17.87 -11.69 4.58
C LYS A 300 16.58 -11.57 3.79
N ARG A 301 15.50 -11.12 4.43
CA ARG A 301 14.23 -10.81 3.76
C ARG A 301 14.44 -9.72 2.70
N TYR A 302 15.16 -8.64 2.99
CA TYR A 302 15.46 -7.61 1.99
C TYR A 302 16.33 -8.11 0.84
N SER A 303 17.33 -8.96 1.12
CA SER A 303 18.12 -9.62 0.08
C SER A 303 17.21 -10.41 -0.87
N PHE A 304 16.28 -11.20 -0.33
CA PHE A 304 15.28 -11.91 -1.13
C PHE A 304 14.38 -10.95 -1.93
N LEU A 305 13.81 -9.91 -1.31
CA LEU A 305 12.91 -8.98 -1.96
C LEU A 305 13.58 -8.19 -3.10
N ILE A 306 14.85 -7.81 -2.94
CA ILE A 306 15.65 -7.18 -4.00
C ILE A 306 15.83 -8.14 -5.18
N LEU A 307 16.19 -9.39 -4.91
CA LEU A 307 16.39 -10.40 -5.94
C LEU A 307 15.08 -10.74 -6.67
N ASP A 308 13.95 -10.83 -5.96
CA ASP A 308 12.63 -11.06 -6.55
C ASP A 308 12.16 -9.86 -7.38
N PHE A 309 12.41 -8.63 -6.92
CA PHE A 309 12.20 -7.43 -7.73
C PHE A 309 12.97 -7.48 -9.05
N LEU A 310 14.27 -7.80 -9.00
CA LEU A 310 15.12 -7.89 -10.19
C LEU A 310 14.63 -8.99 -11.14
N GLN A 311 14.25 -10.17 -10.62
CA GLN A 311 13.68 -11.24 -11.44
C GLN A 311 12.38 -10.80 -12.12
N ARG A 312 11.52 -10.06 -11.42
CA ARG A 312 10.25 -9.58 -11.97
C ARG A 312 10.45 -8.51 -13.05
N LYS A 313 11.38 -7.59 -12.86
CA LYS A 313 11.68 -6.48 -13.77
C LYS A 313 12.51 -6.91 -15.00
N LEU A 314 13.51 -7.76 -14.78
CA LEU A 314 14.48 -8.16 -15.81
C LEU A 314 14.20 -9.57 -16.36
N GLY A 315 13.30 -10.33 -15.76
CA GLY A 315 12.99 -11.71 -16.16
C GLY A 315 13.84 -12.78 -15.46
N PRO A 316 13.58 -14.07 -15.73
CA PRO A 316 14.24 -15.18 -15.03
C PRO A 316 15.76 -15.23 -15.19
N ASN A 317 16.32 -14.65 -16.26
CA ASN A 317 17.77 -14.54 -16.49
C ASN A 317 18.37 -13.22 -15.97
N TYR A 318 17.73 -12.56 -14.99
CA TYR A 318 18.21 -11.28 -14.44
C TYR A 318 19.67 -11.35 -13.95
N MET A 319 20.08 -12.48 -13.37
CA MET A 319 21.44 -12.64 -12.85
C MET A 319 22.50 -12.61 -13.97
N GLU A 320 22.19 -13.15 -15.15
CA GLU A 320 23.04 -13.02 -16.34
C GLU A 320 23.05 -11.58 -16.84
N LYS A 321 21.89 -10.91 -16.84
CA LYS A 321 21.75 -9.52 -17.30
C LYS A 321 22.53 -8.52 -16.44
N VAL A 322 22.71 -8.80 -15.15
CA VAL A 322 23.59 -8.01 -14.26
C VAL A 322 25.06 -8.44 -14.35
N GLY A 323 25.41 -9.40 -15.22
CA GLY A 323 26.78 -9.82 -15.48
C GLY A 323 27.34 -10.90 -14.56
N LEU A 324 26.51 -11.70 -13.88
CA LEU A 324 26.99 -12.86 -13.12
C LEU A 324 27.18 -14.07 -14.05
N SER A 325 28.30 -14.76 -13.90
CA SER A 325 28.57 -16.00 -14.63
C SER A 325 27.70 -17.16 -14.13
N MET A 326 27.46 -18.18 -14.95
CA MET A 326 26.67 -19.37 -14.58
C MET A 326 27.11 -20.01 -13.26
N LYS A 327 28.43 -20.04 -13.00
CA LYS A 327 29.00 -20.56 -11.75
C LYS A 327 28.65 -19.70 -10.54
N GLU A 328 28.51 -18.39 -10.73
CA GLU A 328 28.17 -17.44 -9.67
C GLU A 328 26.67 -17.41 -9.36
N HIS A 329 25.80 -17.72 -10.32
CA HIS A 329 24.37 -17.45 -10.17
C HIS A 329 23.45 -18.69 -10.20
N ASN A 330 23.80 -19.76 -10.90
CA ASN A 330 22.89 -20.87 -11.19
C ASN A 330 23.15 -22.16 -10.38
N THR A 331 23.17 -22.06 -9.05
CA THR A 331 23.26 -23.26 -8.19
C THR A 331 21.86 -23.79 -7.90
N GLU A 332 21.67 -25.10 -8.01
CA GLU A 332 20.39 -25.77 -7.70
C GLU A 332 19.91 -25.46 -6.27
N GLU A 333 20.85 -25.33 -5.34
CA GLU A 333 20.60 -24.93 -3.94
C GLU A 333 19.95 -23.54 -3.85
N PHE A 334 20.50 -22.55 -4.57
CA PHE A 334 19.93 -21.19 -4.58
C PHE A 334 18.53 -21.18 -5.19
N GLN A 335 18.33 -21.88 -6.32
CA GLN A 335 17.02 -21.97 -6.97
C GLN A 335 15.97 -22.55 -6.01
N THR A 336 16.36 -23.60 -5.28
CA THR A 336 15.52 -24.25 -4.27
C THR A 336 15.14 -23.27 -3.16
N PHE A 337 16.12 -22.58 -2.57
CA PHE A 337 15.88 -21.64 -1.47
C PHE A 337 15.04 -20.45 -1.92
N PHE A 338 15.33 -19.93 -3.11
CA PHE A 338 14.62 -18.81 -3.68
C PHE A 338 13.15 -19.15 -3.96
N ALA A 339 12.88 -20.33 -4.54
CA ALA A 339 11.51 -20.82 -4.76
C ALA A 339 10.76 -21.05 -3.44
N PHE A 340 11.42 -21.63 -2.44
CA PHE A 340 10.86 -21.81 -1.10
C PHE A 340 10.50 -20.46 -0.45
N MET A 341 11.42 -19.50 -0.45
CA MET A 341 11.20 -18.15 0.06
C MET A 341 10.01 -17.48 -0.64
N LYS A 342 9.91 -17.61 -1.97
CA LYS A 342 8.80 -17.06 -2.74
C LYS A 342 7.45 -17.67 -2.33
N SER A 343 7.38 -18.99 -2.20
CA SER A 343 6.14 -19.68 -1.79
C SER A 343 5.74 -19.35 -0.34
N SER A 344 6.69 -19.36 0.59
CA SER A 344 6.43 -18.97 1.99
C SER A 344 6.03 -17.49 2.12
N GLY A 345 6.58 -16.61 1.27
CA GLY A 345 6.19 -15.21 1.22
C GLY A 345 4.76 -15.00 0.70
N GLN A 346 4.31 -15.82 -0.26
CA GLN A 346 2.91 -15.81 -0.72
C GLN A 346 1.94 -16.27 0.37
N MET A 347 2.31 -17.33 1.11
CA MET A 347 1.55 -17.76 2.30
C MET A 347 1.45 -16.62 3.34
N GLU A 348 2.55 -15.91 3.60
CA GLU A 348 2.57 -14.76 4.51
C GLU A 348 1.64 -13.65 4.05
N LEU A 349 1.71 -13.32 2.77
CA LEU A 349 0.95 -12.26 2.13
C LEU A 349 -0.56 -12.48 2.25
N TRP A 350 -1.05 -13.64 1.80
CA TRP A 350 -2.48 -13.93 1.79
C TRP A 350 -3.04 -14.07 3.20
N ARG A 351 -2.31 -14.71 4.11
CA ARG A 351 -2.71 -14.78 5.53
C ARG A 351 -2.80 -13.39 6.15
N THR A 352 -1.79 -12.55 5.92
CA THR A 352 -1.79 -11.18 6.45
C THR A 352 -2.97 -10.37 5.92
N MET A 353 -3.23 -10.37 4.61
CA MET A 353 -4.38 -9.63 4.06
C MET A 353 -5.72 -10.16 4.55
N PHE A 354 -5.88 -11.49 4.65
CA PHE A 354 -7.10 -12.10 5.16
C PHE A 354 -7.39 -11.66 6.61
N MET A 355 -6.39 -11.73 7.48
CA MET A 355 -6.55 -11.35 8.88
C MET A 355 -6.73 -9.83 9.04
N ASP A 356 -5.96 -9.00 8.33
CA ASP A 356 -6.13 -7.55 8.39
C ASP A 356 -7.54 -7.13 7.90
N TYR A 357 -8.09 -7.85 6.92
CA TYR A 357 -9.46 -7.61 6.46
C TYR A 357 -10.51 -7.89 7.54
N GLY A 358 -10.32 -8.91 8.38
CA GLY A 358 -11.22 -9.19 9.51
C GLY A 358 -11.27 -8.03 10.50
N TRP A 359 -10.10 -7.46 10.82
CA TRP A 359 -9.99 -6.26 11.64
C TRP A 359 -10.66 -5.05 10.97
N PHE A 360 -10.42 -4.85 9.67
CA PHE A 360 -11.05 -3.77 8.90
C PHE A 360 -12.59 -3.84 8.93
N VAL A 361 -13.18 -5.02 8.75
CA VAL A 361 -14.64 -5.23 8.81
C VAL A 361 -15.18 -4.86 10.19
N MET A 362 -14.54 -5.32 11.26
CA MET A 362 -14.92 -4.97 12.64
C MET A 362 -14.84 -3.45 12.87
N GLN A 363 -13.74 -2.82 12.49
CA GLN A 363 -13.52 -1.38 12.64
C GLN A 363 -14.52 -0.53 11.84
N LYS A 364 -15.06 -1.08 10.75
CA LYS A 364 -16.13 -0.47 9.97
C LYS A 364 -17.48 -0.59 10.70
N THR A 365 -17.78 -1.74 11.29
CA THR A 365 -18.99 -1.98 12.09
C THR A 365 -19.05 -1.11 13.35
N VAL A 366 -17.98 -1.09 14.16
CA VAL A 366 -17.90 -0.29 15.40
C VAL A 366 -18.18 1.19 15.14
N PHE A 367 -17.79 1.70 13.97
CA PHE A 367 -17.95 3.10 13.58
C PHE A 367 -19.19 3.35 12.71
N LYS A 368 -20.20 2.47 12.81
CA LYS A 368 -21.51 2.63 12.16
C LYS A 368 -21.44 2.74 10.64
N ARG A 369 -20.43 2.12 10.03
CA ARG A 369 -20.25 2.02 8.57
C ARG A 369 -20.00 0.56 8.18
N PRO A 370 -20.89 -0.37 8.57
CA PRO A 370 -20.66 -1.80 8.36
C PRO A 370 -20.45 -2.11 6.88
N VAL A 371 -19.49 -2.97 6.60
CA VAL A 371 -19.34 -3.54 5.25
C VAL A 371 -20.54 -4.46 5.01
N PRO A 372 -21.26 -4.35 3.88
CA PRO A 372 -22.41 -5.22 3.61
C PRO A 372 -22.02 -6.71 3.71
N PRO A 373 -22.85 -7.58 4.32
CA PRO A 373 -22.52 -8.99 4.54
C PRO A 373 -21.99 -9.70 3.30
N LYS A 374 -22.73 -9.60 2.20
CA LYS A 374 -22.33 -10.16 0.92
C LYS A 374 -20.95 -9.70 0.44
N VAL A 375 -20.60 -8.43 0.63
CA VAL A 375 -19.34 -7.86 0.16
C VAL A 375 -18.15 -8.40 0.96
N TRP A 376 -18.28 -8.49 2.29
CA TRP A 376 -17.18 -9.03 3.09
C TRP A 376 -17.07 -10.53 3.01
N GLU A 377 -18.17 -11.26 2.85
CA GLU A 377 -18.17 -12.71 2.59
C GLU A 377 -17.45 -13.03 1.26
N GLU A 378 -17.79 -12.32 0.17
CA GLU A 378 -17.12 -12.50 -1.13
C GLU A 378 -15.62 -12.17 -1.06
N THR A 379 -15.27 -11.05 -0.44
CA THR A 379 -13.86 -10.63 -0.32
C THR A 379 -13.05 -11.60 0.54
N SER A 380 -13.60 -12.02 1.68
CA SER A 380 -12.93 -12.97 2.58
C SER A 380 -12.81 -14.36 1.94
N GLY A 381 -13.83 -14.82 1.21
CA GLY A 381 -13.78 -16.06 0.43
C GLY A 381 -12.71 -16.06 -0.64
N PHE A 382 -12.52 -14.93 -1.34
CA PHE A 382 -11.42 -14.76 -2.29
C PHE A 382 -10.04 -14.83 -1.63
N LEU A 383 -9.81 -14.06 -0.56
CA LEU A 383 -8.52 -14.02 0.15
C LEU A 383 -8.18 -15.38 0.78
N TRP A 384 -9.15 -16.02 1.39
CA TRP A 384 -9.01 -17.36 1.95
C TRP A 384 -8.74 -18.40 0.85
N GLY A 385 -9.45 -18.34 -0.27
CA GLY A 385 -9.22 -19.20 -1.42
C GLY A 385 -7.78 -19.09 -1.94
N LYS A 386 -7.26 -17.87 -2.08
CA LYS A 386 -5.87 -17.62 -2.48
C LYS A 386 -4.86 -18.22 -1.50
N LEU A 387 -5.07 -18.05 -0.19
CA LEU A 387 -4.22 -18.67 0.82
C LEU A 387 -4.22 -20.21 0.71
N MET A 388 -5.39 -20.82 0.52
CA MET A 388 -5.51 -22.27 0.40
C MET A 388 -4.89 -22.81 -0.91
N GLU A 389 -4.92 -22.05 -1.99
CA GLU A 389 -4.27 -22.39 -3.28
C GLU A 389 -2.73 -22.46 -3.17
N GLU A 390 -2.12 -21.71 -2.24
CA GLU A 390 -0.66 -21.67 -2.07
C GLU A 390 -0.11 -22.87 -1.26
N ILE A 391 -0.93 -23.50 -0.41
CA ILE A 391 -0.51 -24.58 0.49
C ILE A 391 0.13 -25.76 -0.26
N PRO A 392 -0.46 -26.31 -1.34
CA PRO A 392 0.13 -27.45 -2.04
C PRO A 392 1.50 -27.13 -2.63
N ASN A 393 1.69 -25.90 -3.15
CA ASN A 393 2.96 -25.46 -3.69
C ASN A 393 4.03 -25.36 -2.58
N TYR A 394 3.67 -24.76 -1.44
CA TYR A 394 4.53 -24.72 -0.27
C TYR A 394 4.92 -26.13 0.19
N GLN A 395 3.95 -27.03 0.38
CA GLN A 395 4.20 -28.40 0.85
C GLN A 395 5.14 -29.16 -0.08
N ARG A 396 4.96 -29.04 -1.40
CA ARG A 396 5.86 -29.65 -2.39
C ARG A 396 7.29 -29.13 -2.24
N LEU A 397 7.45 -27.82 -2.08
CA LEU A 397 8.76 -27.17 -1.95
C LEU A 397 9.42 -27.38 -0.60
N SER A 398 8.65 -27.59 0.48
CA SER A 398 9.17 -27.79 1.83
C SER A 398 9.62 -29.23 2.10
N HIS A 399 9.02 -30.23 1.44
CA HIS A 399 9.32 -31.65 1.63
C HIS A 399 10.22 -32.24 0.53
N GLY A 400 10.16 -31.72 -0.70
CA GLY A 400 10.95 -32.25 -1.82
C GLY A 400 12.48 -32.12 -1.66
N PRO A 401 13.01 -30.96 -1.20
CA PRO A 401 14.43 -30.72 -1.03
C PRO A 401 14.85 -30.58 0.45
N GLU A 402 14.21 -31.34 1.34
CA GLU A 402 14.28 -31.15 2.79
C GLU A 402 15.73 -31.09 3.34
N GLU A 403 16.60 -31.99 2.89
CA GLU A 403 18.02 -32.00 3.29
C GLU A 403 18.76 -30.71 2.95
N LYS A 404 18.44 -30.06 1.81
CA LYS A 404 19.06 -28.79 1.40
C LYS A 404 18.54 -27.64 2.25
N LEU A 405 17.23 -27.60 2.52
CA LEU A 405 16.61 -26.55 3.32
C LEU A 405 17.10 -26.55 4.78
N GLN A 406 17.42 -27.73 5.33
CA GLN A 406 17.91 -27.89 6.70
C GLN A 406 19.34 -27.37 6.92
N GLN A 407 20.15 -27.22 5.85
CA GLN A 407 21.53 -26.75 5.97
C GLN A 407 21.65 -25.26 6.31
N ASN A 408 20.59 -24.48 6.06
CA ASN A 408 20.55 -23.05 6.35
C ASN A 408 19.58 -22.78 7.50
N SER A 409 20.11 -22.37 8.66
CA SER A 409 19.35 -22.16 9.89
C SER A 409 18.16 -21.20 9.73
N TYR A 410 18.29 -20.17 8.90
CA TYR A 410 17.20 -19.23 8.59
C TYR A 410 16.05 -19.92 7.84
N ILE A 411 16.39 -20.67 6.79
CA ILE A 411 15.41 -21.39 5.97
C ILE A 411 14.74 -22.50 6.77
N HIS A 412 15.51 -23.22 7.57
CA HIS A 412 15.00 -24.24 8.47
C HIS A 412 14.00 -23.65 9.47
N GLY A 413 14.33 -22.53 10.12
CA GLY A 413 13.42 -21.83 11.02
C GLY A 413 12.13 -21.37 10.32
N LEU A 414 12.25 -20.82 9.11
CA LEU A 414 11.10 -20.40 8.31
C LEU A 414 10.20 -21.59 7.91
N LYS A 415 10.80 -22.74 7.60
CA LYS A 415 10.07 -23.99 7.36
C LYS A 415 9.31 -24.44 8.60
N LEU A 416 9.97 -24.51 9.76
CA LEU A 416 9.31 -24.91 11.01
C LEU A 416 8.12 -24.00 11.34
N TYR A 417 8.30 -22.69 11.16
CA TYR A 417 7.22 -21.71 11.31
C TYR A 417 6.05 -22.02 10.37
N TRP A 418 6.30 -22.16 9.06
CA TRP A 418 5.22 -22.39 8.10
C TRP A 418 4.58 -23.78 8.18
N ASP A 419 5.33 -24.81 8.61
CA ASP A 419 4.78 -26.12 8.90
C ASP A 419 3.83 -26.08 10.10
N TYR A 420 4.10 -25.24 11.10
CA TYR A 420 3.17 -24.98 12.20
C TYR A 420 1.96 -24.15 11.74
N GLU A 421 2.20 -23.00 11.11
CA GLU A 421 1.16 -22.09 10.64
C GLU A 421 0.16 -22.77 9.71
N SER A 422 0.65 -23.59 8.77
CA SER A 422 -0.21 -24.33 7.83
C SER A 422 -1.16 -25.32 8.52
N ARG A 423 -0.80 -25.84 9.71
CA ARG A 423 -1.66 -26.74 10.49
C ARG A 423 -2.75 -26.00 11.26
N ILE A 424 -2.52 -24.73 11.60
CA ILE A 424 -3.44 -23.92 12.41
C ILE A 424 -4.26 -22.92 11.57
N LEU A 425 -4.18 -22.97 10.23
CA LEU A 425 -4.96 -22.11 9.34
C LEU A 425 -6.47 -22.13 9.64
N GLY A 426 -7.01 -23.27 10.06
CA GLY A 426 -8.41 -23.38 10.49
C GLY A 426 -8.76 -22.49 11.70
N GLU A 427 -7.81 -22.24 12.61
CA GLU A 427 -8.01 -21.32 13.73
C GLU A 427 -8.04 -19.86 13.26
N TYR A 428 -7.21 -19.48 12.29
CA TYR A 428 -7.28 -18.14 11.68
C TYR A 428 -8.63 -17.87 11.02
N LEU A 429 -9.22 -18.87 10.35
CA LEU A 429 -10.57 -18.74 9.80
C LEU A 429 -11.62 -18.52 10.91
N LYS A 430 -11.53 -19.24 12.03
CA LYS A 430 -12.43 -19.04 13.18
C LYS A 430 -12.27 -17.64 13.78
N ASP A 431 -11.02 -17.21 14.00
CA ASP A 431 -10.71 -15.89 14.55
C ASP A 431 -11.18 -14.77 13.61
N PHE A 432 -11.01 -14.93 12.30
CA PHE A 432 -11.57 -14.01 11.31
C PHE A 432 -13.09 -13.93 11.41
N LEU A 433 -13.79 -15.07 11.44
CA LEU A 433 -15.25 -15.09 11.52
C LEU A 433 -15.74 -14.47 12.82
N ALA A 434 -15.06 -14.71 13.95
CA ALA A 434 -15.36 -14.08 15.22
C ALA A 434 -15.19 -12.55 15.15
N MET A 435 -14.16 -12.06 14.46
CA MET A 435 -13.97 -10.61 14.23
C MET A 435 -15.03 -10.01 13.31
N ALA A 436 -15.33 -10.66 12.19
CA ALA A 436 -16.26 -10.14 11.20
C ALA A 436 -17.71 -10.04 11.71
N HIS A 437 -18.11 -10.96 12.60
CA HIS A 437 -19.45 -10.97 13.22
C HIS A 437 -19.55 -10.14 14.51
N ARG A 438 -18.46 -9.52 14.93
CA ARG A 438 -18.42 -8.74 16.17
C ARG A 438 -19.31 -7.51 16.08
N ASP A 439 -20.22 -7.36 17.04
CA ASP A 439 -21.08 -6.17 17.16
C ASP A 439 -20.33 -5.03 17.88
N LYS A 440 -20.80 -3.80 17.69
CA LYS A 440 -20.25 -2.58 18.31
C LYS A 440 -20.30 -2.65 19.85
N ASP A 441 -21.26 -3.37 20.40
CA ASP A 441 -21.50 -3.48 21.85
C ASP A 441 -20.82 -4.73 22.46
N ASP A 442 -20.08 -5.50 21.65
CA ASP A 442 -19.39 -6.71 22.09
C ASP A 442 -18.12 -6.39 22.90
N THR A 443 -18.20 -6.65 24.20
CA THR A 443 -17.10 -6.45 25.17
C THR A 443 -16.25 -7.71 25.40
N SER A 444 -16.46 -8.79 24.64
CA SER A 444 -15.66 -10.01 24.75
C SER A 444 -14.18 -9.75 24.43
N ASP A 445 -13.27 -10.57 24.92
CA ASP A 445 -11.88 -10.44 24.52
C ASP A 445 -11.72 -10.59 23.00
N LEU A 446 -10.70 -9.94 22.43
CA LEU A 446 -10.33 -10.19 21.04
C LEU A 446 -9.95 -11.67 20.83
N PRO A 447 -10.18 -12.27 19.65
CA PRO A 447 -9.66 -13.59 19.32
C PRO A 447 -8.14 -13.61 19.40
N LEU A 448 -7.56 -14.79 19.68
CA LEU A 448 -6.16 -14.91 20.07
C LEU A 448 -5.20 -14.30 19.04
N ALA A 449 -5.45 -14.52 17.74
CA ALA A 449 -4.61 -13.99 16.67
C ALA A 449 -4.57 -12.44 16.63
N TYR A 450 -5.61 -11.77 17.13
CA TYR A 450 -5.73 -10.30 17.16
C TYR A 450 -5.36 -9.67 18.49
N ARG A 451 -5.16 -10.46 19.54
CA ARG A 451 -4.64 -9.92 20.81
C ARG A 451 -3.24 -9.38 20.52
N TYR A 452 -3.02 -8.08 20.75
CA TYR A 452 -1.69 -7.49 20.73
C TYR A 452 -0.86 -8.18 21.80
N LEU A 453 -0.18 -9.24 21.40
CA LEU A 453 0.96 -9.69 22.15
C LEU A 453 2.04 -8.69 21.81
N TYR A 454 2.58 -7.99 22.82
CA TYR A 454 4.00 -7.67 22.79
C TYR A 454 4.73 -9.03 22.69
N LEU A 455 4.77 -9.61 21.49
CA LEU A 455 5.76 -10.62 21.17
C LEU A 455 7.06 -9.84 21.07
N THR A 456 7.70 -9.70 22.23
CA THR A 456 9.14 -9.85 22.33
C THR A 456 9.50 -11.16 21.62
N GLU A 457 9.71 -11.09 20.32
CA GLU A 457 10.37 -12.14 19.53
C GLU A 457 11.55 -11.51 18.80
#